data_AF-A0A9X2EQ40-F1
#
_entry.id   AF-A0A9X2EQ40-F1
#
_cell.length_a   1.000
_cell.length_b   1.000
_cell.length_c   1.000
_cell.angle_alpha   90.00
_cell.angle_beta   90.00
_cell.angle_gamma   90.00
#
_symmetry.space_group_name_H-M   'P 1'
#
loop_
_entity.id
_entity.type
_entity.pdbx_description
1 polymer ?
#
loop_
_entity_poly.entity_id
_entity_poly.type
_entity_poly.pdbx_seq_one_letter_code
_entity_poly.pdbx_strand_id
1 'polypeptide(L)'
;MFFLKKINNRWSAFFLHLIVSFLIFLVLSSIIRFVWFPGFLFEVDGGLQGITLIAGVDIVVGPILTLLIFNVAKKELSRDMLIIAVMQFACICGGMAVVEHSRPIAVVFLDGKYVTVNRHSFEQSRMDMPGFDSFISGFGPAWVYVNLPDDSKDVIIQAWSFFGRNIATNTELYEPYENAIGRLTEYGILNDRGSVEIDYSGRYFFGVVDVNVASGEIVGLISKEKY
;
A
#
# COMPACT_ATOMS: atom_id res chain seq x y z
N MET A 1 37.15 4.17 -1.93
CA MET A 1 38.05 4.60 -3.04
C MET A 1 38.78 3.43 -3.73
N PHE A 2 39.17 2.34 -3.03
CA PHE A 2 39.85 1.18 -3.65
C PHE A 2 38.97 0.32 -4.58
N PHE A 3 37.65 0.23 -4.34
CA PHE A 3 36.76 -0.69 -5.07
C PHE A 3 36.49 -0.28 -6.52
N LEU A 4 36.30 1.02 -6.79
CA LEU A 4 36.03 1.54 -8.14
C LEU A 4 37.23 1.34 -9.08
N LYS A 5 38.45 1.30 -8.55
CA LYS A 5 39.69 1.12 -9.34
C LYS A 5 39.86 -0.30 -9.87
N LYS A 6 39.12 -1.27 -9.31
CA LYS A 6 39.06 -2.67 -9.79
C LYS A 6 38.06 -2.88 -10.93
N ILE A 7 37.22 -1.88 -11.22
CA ILE A 7 36.24 -1.93 -12.30
C ILE A 7 36.84 -1.27 -13.54
N ASN A 8 37.05 -2.07 -14.58
CA ASN A 8 37.90 -1.68 -15.70
C ASN A 8 37.13 -0.97 -16.83
N ASN A 9 35.80 -1.08 -16.85
CA ASN A 9 34.95 -0.49 -17.88
C ASN A 9 33.56 -0.13 -17.35
N ARG A 10 32.85 0.71 -18.11
CA ARG A 10 31.52 1.23 -17.77
C ARG A 10 30.41 0.17 -17.73
N TRP A 11 30.54 -0.91 -18.51
CA TRP A 11 29.57 -2.00 -18.52
C TRP A 11 29.63 -2.82 -17.23
N SER A 12 30.82 -3.12 -16.74
CA SER A 12 31.02 -3.78 -15.45
C SER A 12 30.49 -2.91 -14.30
N ALA A 13 30.69 -1.58 -14.36
CA ALA A 13 30.12 -0.65 -13.38
C ALA A 13 28.58 -0.65 -13.44
N PHE A 14 28.02 -0.60 -14.64
CA PHE A 14 26.58 -0.66 -14.88
C PHE A 14 25.95 -1.94 -14.32
N PHE A 15 26.48 -3.11 -14.64
CA PHE A 15 25.93 -4.38 -14.16
C PHE A 15 26.06 -4.55 -12.65
N LEU A 16 27.19 -4.13 -12.08
CA LEU A 16 27.35 -4.14 -10.63
C LEU A 16 26.30 -3.25 -9.97
N HIS A 17 26.09 -2.04 -10.50
CA HIS A 17 25.06 -1.14 -9.98
C HIS A 17 23.67 -1.78 -10.15
N LEU A 18 23.34 -2.30 -11.34
CA LEU A 18 22.06 -2.95 -11.59
C LEU A 18 21.77 -4.08 -10.59
N ILE A 19 22.76 -4.93 -10.26
CA ILE A 19 22.61 -5.98 -9.25
C ILE A 19 22.34 -5.38 -7.86
N VAL A 20 23.11 -4.37 -7.46
CA VAL A 20 22.92 -3.71 -6.16
C VAL A 20 21.54 -3.04 -6.07
N SER A 21 21.15 -2.28 -7.10
CA SER A 21 19.82 -1.68 -7.22
C SER A 21 18.71 -2.74 -7.17
N PHE A 22 18.89 -3.87 -7.85
CA PHE A 22 17.90 -4.93 -7.86
C PHE A 22 17.73 -5.57 -6.47
N LEU A 23 18.81 -5.78 -5.73
CA LEU A 23 18.74 -6.27 -4.35
C LEU A 23 18.03 -5.28 -3.42
N ILE A 24 18.33 -3.98 -3.54
CA ILE A 24 17.65 -2.93 -2.80
C ILE A 24 16.16 -2.92 -3.15
N PHE A 25 15.83 -2.93 -4.45
CA PHE A 25 14.48 -3.00 -4.95
C PHE A 25 13.70 -4.20 -4.40
N LEU A 26 14.29 -5.39 -4.32
CA LEU A 26 13.64 -6.57 -3.76
C LEU A 26 13.29 -6.39 -2.27
N VAL A 27 14.20 -5.80 -1.49
CA VAL A 27 13.97 -5.52 -0.07
C VAL A 27 12.82 -4.51 0.08
N LEU A 28 12.87 -3.38 -0.63
CA LEU A 28 11.85 -2.34 -0.54
C LEU A 28 10.49 -2.82 -1.06
N SER A 29 10.47 -3.55 -2.17
CA SER A 29 9.26 -4.16 -2.75
C SER A 29 8.62 -5.16 -1.80
N SER A 30 9.43 -5.93 -1.06
CA SER A 30 8.92 -6.86 -0.04
C SER A 30 8.26 -6.12 1.11
N ILE A 31 8.85 -5.01 1.57
CA ILE A 31 8.23 -4.15 2.60
C ILE A 31 6.89 -3.61 2.09
N ILE A 32 6.84 -3.07 0.87
CA ILE A 32 5.60 -2.56 0.28
C ILE A 32 4.54 -3.66 0.18
N ARG A 33 4.89 -4.83 -0.37
CA ARG A 33 3.94 -5.91 -0.66
C ARG A 33 3.41 -6.61 0.59
N PHE A 34 4.27 -6.85 1.59
CA PHE A 34 3.94 -7.70 2.73
C PHE A 34 3.68 -6.92 4.02
N VAL A 35 4.17 -5.69 4.12
CA VAL A 35 4.00 -4.85 5.32
C VAL A 35 3.00 -3.73 5.06
N TRP A 36 3.17 -2.95 3.98
CA TRP A 36 2.32 -1.78 3.78
C TRP A 36 1.02 -2.05 3.00
N PHE A 37 1.05 -3.00 2.07
CA PHE A 37 -0.10 -3.36 1.24
C PHE A 37 -0.35 -4.89 1.25
N PRO A 38 -0.62 -5.50 2.40
CA PRO A 38 -0.82 -6.94 2.51
C PRO A 38 -2.05 -7.42 1.70
N GLY A 39 -1.95 -8.59 1.08
CA GLY A 39 -3.08 -9.27 0.44
C GLY A 39 -3.59 -8.52 -0.80
N PHE A 40 -4.91 -8.30 -0.87
CA PHE A 40 -5.59 -7.64 -1.99
C PHE A 40 -5.31 -6.13 -2.06
N LEU A 41 -4.93 -5.50 -0.94
CA LEU A 41 -4.66 -4.06 -0.86
C LEU A 41 -3.57 -3.60 -1.83
N PHE A 42 -2.64 -4.49 -2.16
CA PHE A 42 -1.57 -4.22 -3.12
C PHE A 42 -2.09 -3.88 -4.51
N GLU A 43 -3.16 -4.54 -4.93
CA GLU A 43 -3.73 -4.40 -6.27
C GLU A 43 -4.71 -3.23 -6.34
N VAL A 44 -5.46 -3.00 -5.25
CA VAL A 44 -6.58 -2.06 -5.25
C VAL A 44 -6.24 -0.65 -4.75
N ASP A 45 -5.19 -0.49 -3.94
CA ASP A 45 -4.97 0.77 -3.20
C ASP A 45 -3.59 1.39 -3.35
N GLY A 46 -2.83 1.03 -4.40
CA GLY A 46 -1.61 1.78 -4.77
C GLY A 46 -0.28 1.02 -4.65
N GLY A 47 -0.30 -0.25 -4.24
CA GLY A 47 0.92 -1.03 -4.03
C GLY A 47 1.76 -1.20 -5.31
N LEU A 48 1.12 -1.49 -6.44
CA LEU A 48 1.77 -1.59 -7.75
C LEU A 48 2.43 -0.27 -8.19
N GLN A 49 1.73 0.84 -7.97
CA GLN A 49 2.22 2.18 -8.30
C GLN A 49 3.47 2.51 -7.47
N GLY A 50 3.46 2.15 -6.18
CA GLY A 50 4.61 2.32 -5.31
C GLY A 50 5.85 1.53 -5.75
N ILE A 51 5.69 0.23 -6.07
CA ILE A 51 6.79 -0.59 -6.59
C ILE A 51 7.29 -0.06 -7.94
N THR A 52 6.38 0.37 -8.82
CA THR A 52 6.74 0.92 -10.14
C THR A 52 7.58 2.18 -10.01
N LEU A 53 7.23 3.08 -9.09
CA LEU A 53 7.97 4.30 -8.82
C LEU A 53 9.41 3.98 -8.37
N ILE A 54 9.58 3.05 -7.44
CA ILE A 54 10.91 2.67 -6.95
C ILE A 54 11.71 1.95 -8.04
N ALA A 55 11.11 1.02 -8.78
CA ALA A 55 11.75 0.34 -9.90
C ALA A 55 12.29 1.34 -10.94
N GLY A 56 11.49 2.36 -11.30
CA GLY A 56 11.89 3.39 -12.25
C GLY A 56 13.13 4.16 -11.78
N VAL A 57 13.21 4.52 -10.50
CA VAL A 57 14.37 5.23 -9.95
C VAL A 57 15.59 4.30 -9.86
N ASP A 58 15.42 3.13 -9.23
CA ASP A 58 16.53 2.29 -8.78
C ASP A 58 17.08 1.40 -9.89
N ILE A 59 16.21 0.78 -10.69
CA ILE A 59 16.59 -0.19 -11.72
C ILE A 59 16.87 0.51 -13.06
N VAL A 60 16.24 1.66 -13.32
CA VAL A 60 16.38 2.36 -14.60
C VAL A 60 17.31 3.56 -14.48
N VAL A 61 16.92 4.58 -13.71
CA VAL A 61 17.63 5.88 -13.71
C VAL A 61 19.06 5.76 -13.15
N GLY A 62 19.25 5.14 -11.98
CA GLY A 62 20.58 5.00 -11.35
C GLY A 62 21.62 4.26 -12.21
N PRO A 63 21.32 3.05 -12.71
CA PRO A 63 22.21 2.31 -13.59
C PRO A 63 22.50 3.05 -14.90
N ILE A 64 21.51 3.67 -15.54
CA ILE A 64 21.73 4.45 -16.77
C ILE A 64 22.67 5.63 -16.52
N LEU A 65 22.47 6.40 -15.44
CA LEU A 65 23.37 7.49 -15.06
C LEU A 65 24.81 6.99 -14.84
N THR A 66 24.94 5.83 -14.20
CA THR A 66 26.25 5.20 -14.01
C THR A 66 26.89 4.81 -15.33
N LEU A 67 26.15 4.20 -16.25
CA LEU A 67 26.66 3.83 -17.57
C LEU A 67 27.15 5.04 -18.38
N LEU A 68 26.43 6.16 -18.30
CA LEU A 68 26.76 7.40 -19.02
C LEU A 68 27.95 8.13 -18.42
N ILE A 69 28.04 8.20 -17.10
CA ILE A 69 29.01 9.05 -16.40
C ILE A 69 30.34 8.32 -16.15
N PHE A 70 30.30 6.99 -15.97
CA PHE A 70 31.45 6.19 -15.55
C PHE A 70 32.58 6.21 -16.60
N ASN A 71 33.71 6.77 -16.20
CA ASN A 71 34.94 6.79 -16.98
C ASN A 71 36.14 6.72 -16.03
N VAL A 72 36.88 5.60 -16.06
CA VAL A 72 38.03 5.31 -15.18
C VAL A 72 39.14 6.35 -15.30
N ALA A 73 39.26 7.03 -16.45
CA ALA A 73 40.26 8.07 -16.66
C ALA A 73 39.92 9.40 -15.94
N LYS A 74 38.68 9.59 -15.47
CA LYS A 74 38.29 10.81 -14.76
C LYS A 74 38.78 10.77 -13.31
N LYS A 75 39.54 11.80 -12.91
CA LYS A 75 39.97 12.00 -11.51
C LYS A 75 38.78 12.17 -10.55
N GLU A 76 37.74 12.85 -11.02
CA GLU A 76 36.50 13.14 -10.27
C GLU A 76 35.51 11.96 -10.23
N LEU A 77 35.82 10.80 -10.84
CA LEU A 77 34.87 9.68 -10.95
C LEU A 77 34.28 9.26 -9.60
N SER A 78 35.09 9.25 -8.54
CA SER A 78 34.60 8.89 -7.20
C SER A 78 33.58 9.90 -6.66
N ARG A 79 33.76 11.18 -6.95
CA ARG A 79 32.82 12.24 -6.58
C ARG A 79 31.53 12.12 -7.39
N ASP A 80 31.65 11.91 -8.70
CA ASP A 80 30.50 11.74 -9.59
C ASP A 80 29.63 10.54 -9.15
N MET A 81 30.26 9.40 -8.83
CA MET A 81 29.56 8.22 -8.33
C MET A 81 28.91 8.45 -6.96
N LEU A 82 29.55 9.22 -6.07
CA LEU A 82 28.97 9.59 -4.78
C LEU A 82 27.72 10.45 -4.97
N ILE A 83 27.76 11.44 -5.86
CA ILE A 83 26.61 12.30 -6.16
C ILE A 83 25.43 11.47 -6.68
N ILE A 84 25.68 10.54 -7.63
CA ILE A 84 24.64 9.63 -8.14
C ILE A 84 24.05 8.80 -7.00
N ALA A 85 24.89 8.21 -6.15
CA ALA A 85 24.42 7.38 -5.03
C ALA A 85 23.59 8.19 -4.01
N VAL A 86 24.00 9.41 -3.67
CA VAL A 86 23.27 10.29 -2.75
C VAL A 86 21.93 10.72 -3.34
N MET A 87 21.91 11.10 -4.63
CA MET A 87 20.67 11.47 -5.31
C MET A 87 19.69 10.30 -5.36
N GLN A 88 20.16 9.11 -5.74
CA GLN A 88 19.35 7.91 -5.82
C GLN A 88 18.80 7.54 -4.44
N PHE A 89 19.63 7.59 -3.39
CA PHE A 89 19.18 7.39 -2.02
C PHE A 89 18.09 8.39 -1.60
N ALA A 90 18.26 9.67 -1.93
CA ALA A 90 17.24 10.69 -1.63
C ALA A 90 15.92 10.41 -2.38
N CYS A 91 15.98 10.00 -3.65
CA CYS A 91 14.80 9.61 -4.43
C CYS A 91 14.10 8.38 -3.86
N ILE A 92 14.84 7.36 -3.42
CA ILE A 92 14.28 6.18 -2.75
C ILE A 92 13.57 6.59 -1.46
N CYS A 93 14.22 7.38 -0.60
CA CYS A 93 13.63 7.84 0.64
C CYS A 93 12.34 8.64 0.41
N GLY A 94 12.36 9.58 -0.55
CA GLY A 94 11.17 10.34 -0.94
C GLY A 94 10.06 9.45 -1.51
N GLY A 95 10.40 8.52 -2.39
CA GLY A 95 9.46 7.56 -2.95
C GLY A 95 8.82 6.67 -1.87
N MET A 96 9.64 6.12 -0.97
CA MET A 96 9.17 5.31 0.15
C MET A 96 8.25 6.10 1.09
N ALA A 97 8.55 7.37 1.37
CA ALA A 97 7.68 8.22 2.18
C ALA A 97 6.31 8.44 1.51
N VAL A 98 6.28 8.73 0.21
CA VAL A 98 5.01 8.89 -0.54
C VAL A 98 4.18 7.60 -0.51
N VAL A 99 4.84 6.45 -0.67
CA VAL A 99 4.16 5.14 -0.64
C VAL A 99 3.65 4.82 0.77
N GLU A 100 4.40 5.16 1.83
CA GLU A 100 3.98 4.96 3.22
C GLU A 100 2.76 5.81 3.57
N HIS A 101 2.74 7.08 3.17
CA HIS A 101 1.58 7.96 3.38
C HIS A 101 0.34 7.48 2.61
N SER A 102 0.54 6.77 1.51
CA SER A 102 -0.53 6.18 0.71
C SER A 102 -1.00 4.82 1.24
N ARG A 103 -0.35 4.26 2.27
CA ARG A 103 -0.68 2.92 2.77
C ARG A 103 -2.10 2.90 3.35
N PRO A 104 -2.89 1.85 3.07
CA PRO A 104 -4.17 1.62 3.72
C PRO A 104 -3.94 1.33 5.20
N ILE A 105 -4.62 2.08 6.06
CA ILE A 105 -4.61 1.88 7.50
C ILE A 105 -5.93 1.31 8.02
N ALA A 106 -7.02 1.44 7.25
CA ALA A 106 -8.29 0.79 7.57
C ALA A 106 -9.02 0.31 6.32
N VAL A 107 -9.77 -0.77 6.49
CA VAL A 107 -10.77 -1.26 5.56
C VAL A 107 -12.13 -1.10 6.22
N VAL A 108 -12.99 -0.31 5.60
CA VAL A 108 -14.29 0.10 6.10
C VAL A 108 -15.36 -0.64 5.31
N PHE A 109 -16.23 -1.37 6.01
CA PHE A 109 -17.46 -1.89 5.42
C PHE A 109 -18.58 -0.86 5.54
N LEU A 110 -19.14 -0.46 4.40
CA LEU A 110 -20.17 0.56 4.27
C LEU A 110 -21.21 0.06 3.27
N ASP A 111 -22.41 -0.27 3.75
CA ASP A 111 -23.58 -0.59 2.92
C ASP A 111 -23.30 -1.58 1.76
N GLY A 112 -22.74 -2.75 2.08
CA GLY A 112 -22.45 -3.78 1.08
C GLY A 112 -21.14 -3.58 0.31
N LYS A 113 -20.38 -2.52 0.59
CA LYS A 113 -19.11 -2.20 -0.08
C LYS A 113 -17.95 -2.13 0.89
N TYR A 114 -16.74 -2.44 0.41
CA TYR A 114 -15.52 -2.22 1.17
C TYR A 114 -14.73 -1.05 0.59
N VAL A 115 -14.27 -0.19 1.49
CA VAL A 115 -13.56 1.04 1.18
C VAL A 115 -12.30 1.08 2.00
N THR A 116 -11.18 1.46 1.40
CA THR A 116 -9.94 1.65 2.15
C THR A 116 -9.73 3.11 2.54
N VAL A 117 -9.26 3.32 3.76
CA VAL A 117 -8.80 4.61 4.26
C VAL A 117 -7.28 4.55 4.35
N ASN A 118 -6.61 5.45 3.63
CA ASN A 118 -5.16 5.58 3.71
C ASN A 118 -4.72 6.53 4.84
N ARG A 119 -3.45 6.42 5.22
CA ARG A 119 -2.83 7.21 6.29
C ARG A 119 -2.99 8.71 6.10
N HIS A 120 -2.70 9.21 4.91
CA HIS A 120 -2.80 10.64 4.60
C HIS A 120 -4.23 11.18 4.78
N SER A 121 -5.24 10.48 4.27
CA SER A 121 -6.65 10.87 4.45
C SER A 121 -7.06 10.86 5.92
N PHE A 122 -6.59 9.87 6.69
CA PHE A 122 -6.86 9.81 8.14
C PHE A 122 -6.25 11.00 8.90
N GLU A 123 -5.00 11.34 8.63
CA GLU A 123 -4.32 12.48 9.27
C GLU A 123 -5.00 13.82 8.93
N GLN A 124 -5.46 13.99 7.68
CA GLN A 124 -6.14 15.21 7.24
C GLN A 124 -7.55 15.36 7.84
N SER A 125 -8.27 14.25 7.96
CA SER A 125 -9.66 14.23 8.43
C SER A 125 -9.81 14.39 9.94
N ARG A 126 -8.70 14.33 10.73
CA ARG A 126 -8.72 14.27 12.20
C ARG A 126 -9.74 13.25 12.71
N MET A 127 -9.80 12.09 12.06
CA MET A 127 -10.61 10.97 12.52
C MET A 127 -10.04 10.47 13.85
N ASP A 128 -10.44 11.09 14.97
CA ASP A 128 -10.18 10.56 16.29
C ASP A 128 -11.22 9.47 16.53
N MET A 129 -10.86 8.23 16.19
CA MET A 129 -11.72 7.08 16.41
C MET A 129 -11.31 6.46 17.76
N PRO A 130 -12.16 6.55 18.80
CA PRO A 130 -11.82 6.05 20.13
C PRO A 130 -11.52 4.55 20.06
N GLY A 131 -10.30 4.14 20.43
CA GLY A 131 -9.85 2.76 20.34
C GLY A 131 -9.26 2.36 18.97
N PHE A 132 -9.20 3.24 17.97
CA PHE A 132 -8.54 2.96 16.68
C PHE A 132 -7.06 2.60 16.81
N ASP A 133 -6.35 3.24 17.73
CA ASP A 133 -4.97 2.88 18.07
C ASP A 133 -4.85 1.43 18.55
N SER A 134 -5.91 0.87 19.15
CA SER A 134 -5.94 -0.55 19.53
C SER A 134 -6.19 -1.49 18.35
N PHE A 135 -6.94 -1.05 17.33
CA PHE A 135 -7.19 -1.79 16.09
C PHE A 135 -6.01 -1.71 15.09
N ILE A 136 -5.20 -0.65 15.15
CA ILE A 136 -4.00 -0.41 14.33
C ILE A 136 -2.74 -1.10 14.90
N SER A 137 -2.85 -1.81 16.03
CA SER A 137 -1.71 -2.33 16.79
C SER A 137 -0.79 -3.35 16.06
N GLY A 138 -1.10 -3.70 14.81
CA GLY A 138 -0.31 -4.60 13.97
C GLY A 138 0.25 -3.95 12.70
N PHE A 139 0.82 -4.79 11.83
CA PHE A 139 1.36 -4.37 10.53
C PHE A 139 0.29 -4.24 9.43
N GLY A 140 -0.98 -4.58 9.68
CA GLY A 140 -2.06 -4.57 8.71
C GLY A 140 -3.12 -3.48 8.97
N PRO A 141 -4.06 -3.26 8.04
CA PRO A 141 -5.13 -2.30 8.24
C PRO A 141 -6.11 -2.76 9.33
N ALA A 142 -6.68 -1.81 10.05
CA ALA A 142 -7.83 -2.03 10.92
C ALA A 142 -9.08 -2.37 10.08
N TRP A 143 -9.95 -3.23 10.59
CA TRP A 143 -11.23 -3.54 9.96
C TRP A 143 -12.34 -2.92 10.78
N VAL A 144 -13.20 -2.13 10.12
CA VAL A 144 -14.23 -1.34 10.80
C VAL A 144 -15.52 -1.32 9.99
N TYR A 145 -16.63 -1.15 10.69
CA TYR A 145 -17.96 -1.04 10.10
C TYR A 145 -18.52 0.36 10.31
N VAL A 146 -19.27 0.88 9.34
CA VAL A 146 -20.01 2.13 9.50
C VAL A 146 -21.49 1.82 9.61
N ASN A 147 -22.06 2.14 10.78
CA ASN A 147 -23.48 2.00 11.04
C ASN A 147 -24.22 3.27 10.57
N LEU A 148 -24.82 3.21 9.38
CA LEU A 148 -25.60 4.32 8.83
C LEU A 148 -27.02 4.34 9.42
N PRO A 149 -27.48 5.47 9.96
CA PRO A 149 -28.88 5.63 10.34
C PRO A 149 -29.80 5.51 9.12
N ASP A 150 -30.87 4.73 9.24
CA ASP A 150 -31.77 4.41 8.11
C ASP A 150 -32.42 5.66 7.47
N ASP A 151 -32.64 6.71 8.26
CA ASP A 151 -33.26 7.97 7.83
C ASP A 151 -32.35 8.84 6.96
N SER A 152 -31.03 8.67 7.08
CA SER A 152 -30.01 9.51 6.43
C SER A 152 -29.05 8.73 5.53
N LYS A 153 -29.21 7.40 5.45
CA LYS A 153 -28.40 6.47 4.65
C LYS A 153 -28.17 6.95 3.21
N ASP A 154 -29.23 7.22 2.45
CA ASP A 154 -29.12 7.60 1.05
C ASP A 154 -28.40 8.94 0.85
N VAL A 155 -28.55 9.88 1.79
CA VAL A 155 -27.90 11.18 1.75
C VAL A 155 -26.39 11.02 2.00
N ILE A 156 -26.02 10.19 2.97
CA ILE A 156 -24.62 9.93 3.33
C ILE A 156 -23.91 9.18 2.18
N ILE A 157 -24.55 8.19 1.57
CA ILE A 157 -24.00 7.43 0.43
C ILE A 157 -23.80 8.34 -0.80
N GLN A 158 -24.79 9.17 -1.13
CA GLN A 158 -24.68 10.12 -2.23
C GLN A 158 -23.55 11.11 -1.97
N ALA A 159 -23.51 11.70 -0.78
CA ALA A 159 -22.44 12.60 -0.42
C ALA A 159 -21.08 11.87 -0.54
N TRP A 160 -20.97 10.61 -0.10
CA TRP A 160 -19.73 9.84 -0.15
C TRP A 160 -19.28 9.58 -1.59
N SER A 161 -20.23 9.29 -2.47
CA SER A 161 -19.99 9.11 -3.90
C SER A 161 -19.51 10.41 -4.57
N PHE A 162 -20.01 11.57 -4.13
CA PHE A 162 -19.69 12.89 -4.72
C PHE A 162 -18.41 13.53 -4.15
N PHE A 163 -18.22 13.46 -2.83
CA PHE A 163 -17.09 14.09 -2.13
C PHE A 163 -15.91 13.11 -1.93
N GLY A 164 -16.08 11.85 -2.37
CA GLY A 164 -15.12 10.78 -2.17
C GLY A 164 -15.00 10.37 -0.70
N ARG A 165 -13.91 9.66 -0.37
CA ARG A 165 -13.60 9.03 0.93
C ARG A 165 -13.62 9.95 2.17
N ASN A 166 -13.94 11.24 2.03
CA ASN A 166 -13.99 12.25 3.11
C ASN A 166 -15.26 12.20 3.99
N ILE A 167 -16.23 11.33 3.71
CA ILE A 167 -17.49 11.24 4.50
C ILE A 167 -17.40 10.25 5.65
N ALA A 168 -16.33 9.47 5.67
CA ALA A 168 -15.80 8.78 6.84
C ALA A 168 -15.46 9.70 8.04
N THR A 169 -15.70 11.01 7.97
CA THR A 169 -15.28 11.99 8.98
C THR A 169 -16.10 11.95 10.28
N ASN A 170 -17.28 11.33 10.30
CA ASN A 170 -18.00 11.09 11.54
C ASN A 170 -17.54 9.77 12.15
N THR A 171 -16.41 9.83 12.88
CA THR A 171 -15.85 8.68 13.61
C THR A 171 -16.82 8.06 14.61
N GLU A 172 -17.86 8.79 15.01
CA GLU A 172 -18.94 8.31 15.87
C GLU A 172 -19.80 7.21 15.24
N LEU A 173 -19.81 7.08 13.90
CA LEU A 173 -20.55 6.03 13.19
C LEU A 173 -19.75 4.73 13.03
N TYR A 174 -18.49 4.74 13.45
CA TYR A 174 -17.61 3.59 13.33
C TYR A 174 -17.81 2.62 14.48
N GLU A 175 -18.03 1.37 14.12
CA GLU A 175 -18.16 0.26 15.04
C GLU A 175 -17.12 -0.83 14.73
N PRO A 176 -16.77 -1.67 15.73
CA PRO A 176 -15.98 -2.87 15.49
C PRO A 176 -16.60 -3.73 14.37
N TYR A 177 -15.77 -4.29 13.50
CA TYR A 177 -16.23 -5.07 12.34
C TYR A 177 -17.09 -6.28 12.73
N GLU A 178 -16.92 -6.82 13.93
CA GLU A 178 -17.72 -7.91 14.49
C GLU A 178 -19.21 -7.57 14.58
N ASN A 179 -19.55 -6.29 14.76
CA ASN A 179 -20.95 -5.85 14.81
C ASN A 179 -21.63 -5.88 13.43
N ALA A 180 -20.86 -5.97 12.35
CA ALA A 180 -21.39 -6.05 10.99
C ALA A 180 -21.89 -7.44 10.60
N ILE A 181 -21.65 -8.50 11.39
CA ILE A 181 -21.92 -9.89 10.99
C ILE A 181 -23.35 -10.10 10.46
N GLY A 182 -24.37 -9.57 11.17
CA GLY A 182 -25.77 -9.70 10.73
C GLY A 182 -26.04 -9.02 9.38
N ARG A 183 -25.39 -7.88 9.13
CA ARG A 183 -25.50 -7.14 7.87
C ARG A 183 -24.73 -7.85 6.75
N LEU A 184 -23.53 -8.35 7.03
CA LEU A 184 -22.75 -9.12 6.07
C LEU A 184 -23.53 -10.35 5.56
N THR A 185 -24.33 -10.99 6.41
CA THR A 185 -25.26 -12.06 5.99
C THR A 185 -26.41 -11.52 5.14
N GLU A 186 -27.00 -10.37 5.50
CA GLU A 186 -28.06 -9.70 4.74
C GLU A 186 -27.61 -9.33 3.31
N TYR A 187 -26.38 -8.86 3.15
CA TYR A 187 -25.78 -8.56 1.84
C TYR A 187 -25.28 -9.81 1.09
N GLY A 188 -25.42 -11.01 1.66
CA GLY A 188 -24.94 -12.26 1.07
C GLY A 188 -23.42 -12.38 0.99
N ILE A 189 -22.69 -11.53 1.72
CA ILE A 189 -21.22 -11.55 1.84
C ILE A 189 -20.80 -12.72 2.74
N LEU A 190 -21.56 -12.99 3.80
CA LEU A 190 -21.51 -14.23 4.57
C LEU A 190 -22.69 -15.12 4.15
N ASN A 191 -22.42 -16.34 3.68
CA ASN A 191 -23.48 -17.32 3.38
C ASN A 191 -23.54 -18.39 4.49
N ASP A 192 -24.71 -19.01 4.71
CA ASP A 192 -25.06 -19.96 5.80
C ASP A 192 -24.16 -21.22 5.91
N ARG A 193 -23.10 -21.32 5.11
CA ARG A 193 -22.13 -22.43 5.09
C ARG A 193 -20.66 -22.00 5.11
N GLY A 194 -20.35 -20.70 5.11
CA GLY A 194 -18.98 -20.19 4.98
C GLY A 194 -18.49 -19.48 6.23
N SER A 195 -17.74 -20.18 7.08
CA SER A 195 -16.95 -19.54 8.14
C SER A 195 -15.92 -18.62 7.50
N VAL A 196 -15.99 -17.32 7.78
CA VAL A 196 -14.82 -16.45 7.63
C VAL A 196 -13.92 -16.76 8.82
N GLU A 197 -12.81 -17.43 8.56
CA GLU A 197 -11.73 -17.60 9.53
C GLU A 197 -11.07 -16.21 9.68
N ILE A 198 -11.66 -15.38 10.54
CA ILE A 198 -11.05 -14.14 11.01
C ILE A 198 -9.91 -14.58 11.93
N ASP A 199 -8.71 -14.70 11.40
CA ASP A 199 -7.52 -14.82 12.24
C ASP A 199 -7.27 -13.46 12.89
N TYR A 200 -7.76 -13.32 14.12
CA TYR A 200 -7.59 -12.17 15.01
C TYR A 200 -6.11 -11.86 15.34
N SER A 201 -5.14 -12.56 14.74
CA SER A 201 -3.71 -12.27 14.86
C SER A 201 -3.14 -11.37 13.75
N GLY A 202 -3.99 -10.77 12.91
CA GLY A 202 -3.57 -9.72 11.97
C GLY A 202 -2.80 -10.25 10.76
N ARG A 203 -3.09 -11.47 10.30
CA ARG A 203 -2.44 -12.07 9.13
C ARG A 203 -3.44 -12.73 8.18
N TYR A 204 -3.65 -12.04 7.05
CA TYR A 204 -4.16 -12.48 5.75
C TYR A 204 -5.48 -13.28 5.71
N PHE A 205 -6.52 -12.61 5.21
CA PHE A 205 -7.69 -13.29 4.63
C PHE A 205 -7.31 -13.88 3.26
N PHE A 206 -7.54 -15.18 3.07
CA PHE A 206 -7.54 -15.80 1.74
C PHE A 206 -8.97 -15.78 1.19
N GLY A 207 -9.25 -14.80 0.33
CA GLY A 207 -10.52 -14.69 -0.39
C GLY A 207 -10.34 -14.14 -1.80
N VAL A 208 -11.24 -14.50 -2.71
CA VAL A 208 -11.42 -13.85 -4.02
C VAL A 208 -12.11 -12.52 -3.77
N VAL A 209 -11.38 -11.44 -3.98
CA VAL A 209 -11.94 -10.09 -3.89
C VAL A 209 -12.55 -9.77 -5.25
N ASP A 210 -13.84 -9.47 -5.28
CA ASP A 210 -14.46 -8.94 -6.49
C ASP A 210 -14.23 -7.43 -6.50
N VAL A 211 -13.34 -6.98 -7.38
CA VAL A 211 -12.89 -5.59 -7.46
C VAL A 211 -13.48 -4.97 -8.72
N ASN A 212 -14.16 -3.84 -8.57
CA ASN A 212 -14.47 -3.02 -9.71
C ASN A 212 -13.19 -2.29 -10.17
N VAL A 213 -12.55 -2.85 -11.19
CA VAL A 213 -11.26 -2.39 -11.73
C VAL A 213 -11.32 -0.94 -12.24
N ALA A 214 -12.50 -0.41 -12.55
CA ALA A 214 -12.65 0.97 -13.02
C ALA A 214 -12.59 2.02 -11.91
N SER A 215 -12.99 1.68 -10.68
CA SER A 215 -13.03 2.59 -9.52
C SER A 215 -12.01 2.25 -8.43
N GLY A 216 -11.41 1.05 -8.46
CA GLY A 216 -10.60 0.51 -7.36
C GLY A 216 -11.44 0.10 -6.14
N GLU A 217 -12.77 0.05 -6.30
CA GLU A 217 -13.71 -0.26 -5.23
C GLU A 217 -13.86 -1.78 -5.05
N ILE A 218 -13.89 -2.24 -3.80
CA ILE A 218 -14.08 -3.65 -3.48
C ILE A 218 -15.57 -3.91 -3.34
N VAL A 219 -16.10 -4.72 -4.25
CA VAL A 219 -17.53 -5.04 -4.39
C VAL A 219 -17.90 -6.30 -3.60
N GLY A 220 -16.91 -7.15 -3.27
CA GLY A 220 -17.13 -8.30 -2.39
C GLY A 220 -15.83 -8.99 -1.96
N LEU A 221 -15.89 -9.72 -0.83
CA LEU A 221 -14.84 -10.63 -0.37
C LEU A 221 -15.43 -12.04 -0.33
N ILE A 222 -15.07 -12.89 -1.29
CA ILE A 222 -15.51 -14.28 -1.36
C ILE A 222 -14.44 -15.14 -0.69
N SER A 223 -14.71 -15.72 0.49
CA SER A 223 -13.80 -16.71 1.09
C SER A 223 -13.60 -17.89 0.13
N LYS A 224 -12.33 -18.26 -0.14
CA LYS A 224 -12.05 -19.41 -1.01
C LYS A 224 -12.05 -20.66 -0.15
N GLU A 225 -12.99 -21.58 -0.38
CA GLU A 225 -12.94 -22.91 0.22
C GLU A 225 -11.58 -23.56 -0.09
N LYS A 226 -10.94 -24.11 0.96
CA LYS A 226 -9.78 -25.00 0.84
C LYS A 226 -10.19 -26.17 -0.06
N TYR A 227 -9.56 -26.28 -1.23
CA TYR A 227 -9.50 -27.55 -1.94
C TYR A 227 -8.65 -28.55 -1.17
#